data_AF-A0A6J0ZB34-F1
#
_entry.id   AF-A0A6J0ZB34-F1
#
_cell.length_a   1.000
_cell.length_b   1.000
_cell.length_c   1.000
_cell.angle_alpha   90.00
_cell.angle_beta   90.00
_cell.angle_gamma   90.00
#
_symmetry.space_group_name_H-M   'P 1'
#
loop_
_entity.id
_entity.type
_entity.pdbx_description
1 polymer ?
#
loop_
_entity_poly.entity_id
_entity_poly.type
_entity_poly.pdbx_seq_one_letter_code
_entity_poly.pdbx_strand_id
1 'polypeptide(L)'
;MASRAVSGYLLCAVALVFLVLLQGTQSVYIQYQGFQVQLKSVKKLNDLVGQWVPSPGLQDQSPQPSVCHHPALPLDLQPICASKDAASIFQGLRTIANDDCELCVNVACTGCS
;
A
#
# COMPACT_ATOMS: atom_id res chain seq x y z
N MET A 1 -33.50 24.63 -28.98
CA MET A 1 -33.55 24.55 -27.49
C MET A 1 -33.18 23.16 -26.98
N ALA A 2 -33.61 22.07 -27.63
CA ALA A 2 -33.23 20.69 -27.28
C ALA A 2 -31.70 20.42 -27.29
N SER A 3 -30.95 20.99 -28.23
CA SER A 3 -29.50 20.77 -28.37
C SER A 3 -28.67 21.30 -27.19
N ARG A 4 -29.13 22.35 -26.50
CA ARG A 4 -28.45 22.88 -25.31
C ARG A 4 -28.70 22.04 -24.07
N ALA A 5 -29.87 21.42 -23.96
CA ALA A 5 -30.22 20.51 -22.88
C ALA A 5 -29.42 19.20 -22.97
N VAL A 6 -29.25 18.65 -24.18
CA VAL A 6 -28.43 17.45 -24.42
C VAL A 6 -26.95 17.71 -24.13
N SER A 7 -26.44 18.89 -24.50
CA SER A 7 -25.07 19.30 -24.17
C SER A 7 -24.83 19.46 -22.66
N GLY A 8 -25.79 20.04 -21.93
CA GLY A 8 -25.72 20.13 -20.47
C GLY A 8 -25.72 18.75 -19.79
N TYR A 9 -26.59 17.84 -20.25
CA TYR A 9 -26.66 16.48 -19.70
C TYR A 9 -25.38 15.67 -19.95
N LEU A 10 -24.79 15.77 -21.14
CA LEU A 10 -23.51 15.13 -21.45
C LEU A 10 -22.40 15.64 -20.53
N LEU A 11 -22.31 16.96 -20.33
CA LEU A 11 -21.30 17.57 -19.46
C LEU A 11 -21.45 17.14 -18.00
N CYS A 12 -22.69 17.07 -17.50
CA CYS A 12 -22.96 16.56 -16.16
C CYS A 12 -22.59 15.07 -16.01
N ALA A 13 -22.93 14.23 -16.99
CA ALA A 13 -22.58 12.82 -16.97
C ALA A 13 -21.05 12.61 -16.97
N VAL A 14 -20.32 13.34 -17.82
CA VAL A 14 -18.86 13.29 -17.86
C VAL A 14 -18.25 13.78 -16.54
N ALA A 15 -18.78 14.85 -15.95
CA ALA A 15 -18.32 15.35 -14.66
C ALA A 15 -18.53 14.34 -13.52
N LEU A 16 -19.69 13.68 -13.47
CA LEU A 16 -19.98 12.64 -12.47
C LEU A 16 -19.05 11.43 -12.61
N VAL A 17 -18.81 10.98 -13.85
CA VAL A 17 -17.85 9.89 -14.12
C VAL A 17 -16.44 10.29 -13.68
N PHE A 18 -16.03 11.53 -13.95
CA PHE A 18 -14.71 12.03 -13.55
C PHE A 18 -14.56 12.11 -12.03
N LEU A 19 -15.60 12.53 -11.31
CA LEU A 19 -15.63 12.54 -9.84
C LEU A 19 -15.52 11.13 -9.25
N VAL A 20 -16.22 10.14 -9.83
CA VAL A 20 -16.13 8.73 -9.41
C VAL A 20 -14.73 8.17 -9.68
N LEU A 21 -14.11 8.50 -10.82
CA LEU A 21 -12.75 8.06 -11.14
C LEU A 21 -11.67 8.69 -10.23
N LEU A 22 -11.88 9.94 -9.80
CA LEU A 22 -10.97 10.63 -8.87
C LEU A 22 -10.93 10.00 -7.48
N GLN A 23 -11.99 9.27 -7.07
CA GLN A 23 -11.99 8.50 -5.82
C GLN A 23 -11.04 7.29 -5.88
N GLY A 24 -10.64 6.84 -7.07
CA GLY A 24 -9.73 5.71 -7.25
C GLY A 24 -8.25 6.02 -6.97
N THR A 25 -7.88 7.28 -6.77
CA THR A 25 -6.49 7.70 -6.48
C THR A 25 -6.27 8.01 -5.01
N GLN A 26 -6.88 7.24 -4.11
CA GLN A 26 -6.57 7.39 -2.68
C GLN A 26 -5.26 6.71 -2.33
N SER A 27 -4.30 7.52 -1.89
CA SER A 27 -3.12 7.02 -1.20
C SER A 27 -3.56 6.56 0.20
N VAL A 28 -3.81 5.26 0.34
CA VAL A 28 -4.10 4.64 1.64
C VAL A 28 -2.77 4.40 2.37
N TYR A 29 -2.69 4.86 3.61
CA TYR A 29 -1.56 4.64 4.50
C TYR A 29 -1.95 3.71 5.64
N ILE A 30 -1.02 2.86 6.06
CA ILE A 30 -1.17 1.97 7.20
C ILE A 30 -0.35 2.53 8.36
N GLN A 31 -1.03 2.78 9.48
CA GLN A 31 -0.41 3.13 10.75
C GLN A 31 -0.26 1.87 11.61
N TYR A 32 0.97 1.47 11.88
CA TYR A 32 1.25 0.28 12.68
C TYR A 32 2.50 0.45 13.53
N GLN A 33 2.37 0.24 14.86
CA GLN A 33 3.49 0.31 15.82
C GLN A 33 4.33 1.61 15.72
N GLY A 34 3.67 2.73 15.40
CA GLY A 34 4.32 4.04 15.25
C GLY A 34 4.97 4.31 13.88
N PHE A 35 4.86 3.37 12.94
CA PHE A 35 5.31 3.56 11.56
C PHE A 35 4.12 3.85 10.64
N GLN A 36 4.31 4.82 9.74
CA GLN A 36 3.38 5.14 8.66
C GLN A 36 3.93 4.63 7.34
N VAL A 37 3.23 3.70 6.71
CA VAL A 37 3.66 3.08 5.45
C VAL A 37 2.56 3.16 4.41
N GLN A 38 2.90 3.23 3.13
CA GLN A 38 1.90 3.22 2.07
C GLN A 38 1.42 1.79 1.80
N LEU A 39 0.11 1.60 1.62
CA LEU A 39 -0.46 0.32 1.22
C LEU A 39 0.21 -0.21 -0.06
N LYS A 40 0.48 0.68 -1.02
CA LYS A 40 1.17 0.37 -2.27
C LYS A 40 2.58 -0.19 -2.05
N SER A 41 3.31 0.33 -1.06
CA SER A 41 4.64 -0.15 -0.70
C SER A 41 4.59 -1.54 -0.08
N VAL A 42 3.62 -1.80 0.80
CA VAL A 42 3.46 -3.12 1.43
C VAL A 42 3.04 -4.18 0.41
N LYS A 43 2.18 -3.84 -0.56
CA LYS A 43 1.86 -4.72 -1.69
C LYS A 43 3.10 -5.06 -2.52
N LYS A 44 3.87 -4.04 -2.90
CA LYS A 44 5.13 -4.22 -3.63
C LYS A 44 6.12 -5.09 -2.84
N LEU A 45 6.19 -4.92 -1.52
CA LEU A 45 6.99 -5.78 -0.65
C LEU A 45 6.54 -7.25 -0.75
N ASN A 46 5.23 -7.51 -0.73
CA ASN A 46 4.69 -8.85 -0.80
C ASN A 46 5.04 -9.53 -2.14
N ASP A 47 4.95 -8.77 -3.24
CA ASP A 47 5.37 -9.24 -4.58
C ASP A 47 6.86 -9.59 -4.62
N LEU A 48 7.70 -8.73 -4.03
CA LEU A 48 9.15 -8.94 -3.94
C LEU A 48 9.48 -10.20 -3.12
N VAL A 49 8.81 -10.42 -1.99
CA VAL A 49 9.01 -11.62 -1.17
C VAL A 49 8.57 -12.88 -1.91
N GLY A 50 7.47 -12.84 -2.66
CA GLY A 50 6.98 -13.98 -3.45
C GLY A 50 7.92 -14.40 -4.59
N GLN A 51 8.69 -13.45 -5.12
CA GLN A 51 9.65 -13.69 -6.21
C GLN A 51 11.08 -13.93 -5.73
N TRP A 52 11.39 -13.56 -4.49
CA TRP A 52 12.74 -13.61 -3.96
C TRP A 52 13.08 -14.96 -3.37
N VAL A 53 14.11 -15.60 -3.91
CA VAL A 53 14.76 -16.76 -3.29
C VAL A 53 16.01 -16.26 -2.57
N PRO A 54 16.03 -16.25 -1.22
CA PRO A 54 17.22 -15.82 -0.49
C PRO A 54 18.39 -16.75 -0.80
N SER A 55 19.58 -16.18 -1.05
CA SER A 55 20.79 -16.98 -1.18
C SER A 55 21.04 -17.75 0.14
N PRO A 56 21.41 -19.05 0.09
CA PRO A 56 21.51 -19.91 1.27
C PRO A 56 22.37 -19.38 2.41
N GLY A 57 23.34 -18.49 2.14
CA GLY A 57 24.24 -17.93 3.15
C GLY A 57 23.76 -16.66 3.87
N LEU A 58 22.67 -16.01 3.41
CA LEU A 58 22.22 -14.72 3.99
C LEU A 58 21.18 -14.89 5.10
N GLN A 59 20.51 -16.04 5.19
CA GLN A 59 19.47 -16.29 6.20
C GLN A 59 20.04 -16.53 7.60
N ASP A 60 21.28 -17.02 7.71
CA ASP A 60 21.92 -17.41 8.98
C ASP A 60 22.75 -16.28 9.62
N GLN A 61 23.06 -15.23 8.87
CA GLN A 61 24.08 -14.23 9.29
C GLN A 61 23.52 -12.88 9.74
N SER A 62 22.21 -12.62 9.61
CA SER A 62 21.64 -11.32 9.96
C SER A 62 20.43 -11.46 10.89
N PRO A 63 20.37 -10.68 11.98
CA PRO A 63 19.17 -10.59 12.84
C PRO A 63 18.01 -9.88 12.13
N GLN A 64 18.25 -9.27 10.97
CA GLN A 64 17.23 -8.55 10.20
C GLN A 64 16.58 -9.47 9.15
N PRO A 65 15.28 -9.30 8.87
CA PRO A 65 14.61 -10.08 7.85
C PRO A 65 15.28 -9.88 6.48
N SER A 66 15.36 -10.96 5.69
CA SER A 66 16.02 -10.97 4.37
C SER A 66 15.50 -9.87 3.42
N VAL A 67 14.24 -9.48 3.58
CA VAL A 67 13.59 -8.41 2.83
C VAL A 67 14.26 -7.04 3.01
N CYS A 68 14.91 -6.79 4.15
CA CYS A 68 15.63 -5.54 4.42
C CYS A 68 16.91 -5.38 3.59
N HIS A 69 17.45 -6.48 3.06
CA HIS A 69 18.63 -6.46 2.20
C HIS A 69 18.27 -6.31 0.72
N HIS A 70 16.96 -6.22 0.40
CA HIS A 70 16.50 -6.21 -0.96
C HIS A 70 16.63 -4.79 -1.57
N PRO A 71 17.34 -4.61 -2.71
CA PRO A 71 17.61 -3.28 -3.27
C PRO A 71 16.35 -2.57 -3.79
N ALA A 72 15.28 -3.31 -4.07
CA ALA A 72 13.99 -2.75 -4.48
C ALA A 72 13.04 -2.47 -3.30
N LEU A 73 13.53 -2.53 -2.05
CA LEU A 73 12.72 -2.22 -0.87
C LEU A 73 12.18 -0.77 -0.95
N PRO A 74 10.87 -0.57 -0.75
CA PRO A 74 10.29 0.76 -0.64
C PRO A 74 10.90 1.62 0.49
N LEU A 75 11.11 2.91 0.21
CA LEU A 75 11.78 3.85 1.11
C LEU A 75 11.05 4.03 2.46
N ASP A 76 9.72 3.92 2.47
CA ASP A 76 8.87 4.02 3.66
C ASP A 76 8.97 2.79 4.58
N LEU A 77 9.47 1.66 4.08
CA LEU A 77 9.69 0.43 4.85
C LEU A 77 11.12 0.32 5.39
N GLN A 78 12.06 1.10 4.86
CA GLN A 78 13.44 1.16 5.32
C GLN A 78 13.60 1.46 6.83
N PRO A 79 12.83 2.38 7.46
CA PRO A 79 12.97 2.62 8.90
C PRO A 79 12.54 1.42 9.78
N ILE A 80 11.67 0.54 9.28
CA ILE A 80 11.26 -0.67 10.00
C ILE A 80 12.44 -1.64 10.14
N CYS A 81 13.33 -1.68 9.14
CA CYS A 81 14.51 -2.52 9.17
C CYS A 81 15.48 -2.18 10.31
N ALA A 82 15.45 -0.97 10.86
CA ALA A 82 16.24 -0.61 12.04
C ALA A 82 15.66 -1.19 13.34
N SER A 83 14.42 -1.67 13.33
CA SER A 83 13.77 -2.31 14.48
C SER A 83 14.23 -3.76 14.65
N LYS A 84 14.33 -4.19 15.91
CA LYS A 84 14.60 -5.58 16.29
C LYS A 84 13.42 -6.50 15.92
N ASP A 85 12.21 -5.93 15.94
CA ASP A 85 10.95 -6.63 15.66
C ASP A 85 10.52 -6.48 14.19
N ALA A 86 11.45 -6.12 13.29
CA ALA A 86 11.16 -5.87 11.88
C ALA A 86 10.38 -7.01 11.22
N ALA A 87 10.75 -8.28 11.52
CA ALA A 87 10.06 -9.45 10.97
C ALA A 87 8.57 -9.49 11.37
N SER A 88 8.28 -9.28 12.65
CA SER A 88 6.92 -9.25 13.19
C SER A 88 6.13 -8.05 12.66
N ILE A 89 6.76 -6.88 12.54
CA ILE A 89 6.14 -5.69 11.97
C ILE A 89 5.77 -5.91 10.50
N PHE A 90 6.68 -6.46 9.68
CA PHE A 90 6.40 -6.79 8.28
C PHE A 90 5.31 -7.85 8.11
N GLN A 91 5.19 -8.79 9.05
CA GLN A 91 4.09 -9.75 9.05
C GLN A 91 2.76 -9.05 9.34
N GLY A 92 2.69 -8.22 10.38
CA GLY A 92 1.48 -7.47 10.73
C GLY A 92 1.03 -6.53 9.60
N LEU A 93 1.98 -5.81 8.99
CA LEU A 93 1.70 -4.96 7.84
C LEU A 93 1.12 -5.74 6.65
N ARG A 94 1.65 -6.92 6.35
CA ARG A 94 1.13 -7.78 5.27
C ARG A 94 -0.29 -8.26 5.56
N THR A 95 -0.57 -8.66 6.79
CA THR A 95 -1.93 -9.06 7.21
C THR A 95 -2.92 -7.91 7.03
N ILE A 96 -2.57 -6.70 7.48
CA ILE A 96 -3.42 -5.51 7.35
C ILE A 96 -3.56 -5.06 5.89
N ALA A 97 -2.51 -5.22 5.08
CA ALA A 97 -2.52 -4.78 3.68
C ALA A 97 -3.32 -5.68 2.75
N ASN A 98 -3.54 -6.95 3.08
CA ASN A 98 -4.09 -7.94 2.15
C ASN A 98 -5.58 -7.70 1.84
N ASP A 99 -6.36 -7.24 2.82
CA ASP A 99 -7.82 -7.07 2.66
C ASP A 99 -8.36 -5.84 3.40
N ASP A 100 -7.82 -5.57 4.59
CA ASP A 100 -8.40 -4.56 5.49
C ASP A 100 -8.28 -3.12 4.95
N CYS A 101 -7.15 -2.79 4.34
CA CYS A 101 -6.90 -1.45 3.80
C CYS A 101 -7.37 -1.25 2.35
N GLU A 102 -7.80 -2.31 1.64
CA GLU A 102 -8.45 -2.15 0.34
C GLU A 102 -9.92 -1.77 0.49
N LEU A 103 -10.58 -2.37 1.47
CA LEU A 103 -11.99 -2.10 1.79
C LEU A 103 -12.14 -1.01 2.86
N CYS A 104 -11.03 -0.44 3.35
CA CYS A 104 -11.02 0.59 4.39
C CYS A 104 -11.77 0.16 5.67
N VAL A 105 -11.69 -1.12 6.02
CA VAL A 105 -12.43 -1.71 7.16
C VAL A 105 -11.65 -1.72 8.46
N ASN A 106 -10.35 -1.39 8.42
CA ASN A 106 -9.50 -1.35 9.62
C ASN A 106 -9.01 0.05 9.93
N VAL A 107 -8.99 0.37 11.24
CA VAL A 107 -8.59 1.69 11.77
C VAL A 107 -7.12 2.01 11.58
N ALA A 108 -6.29 1.00 11.31
CA ALA A 108 -4.90 1.22 10.92
C ALA A 108 -4.79 1.91 9.55
N CYS A 109 -5.82 1.79 8.71
CA CYS A 109 -5.84 2.34 7.36
C CYS A 109 -6.35 3.79 7.40
N THR A 110 -5.55 4.71 6.89
CA THR A 110 -5.84 6.15 6.85
C THR A 110 -5.82 6.65 5.40
N GLY A 111 -6.55 7.73 5.11
CA GLY A 111 -6.65 8.27 3.74
C GLY A 111 -7.78 7.67 2.90
N CYS A 112 -8.68 6.90 3.52
CA CYS A 112 -9.94 6.46 2.92
C CYS A 112 -11.01 7.57 3.06
N SER A 113 -11.83 7.82 2.03
CA SER A 113 -12.95 8.80 2.07
C SER A 113 -14.29 8.19 1.71
#